data_AF-A0A0D2H9A9-F1
#
_entry.id   AF-A0A0D2H9A9-F1
#
_cell.length_a   1.000
_cell.length_b   1.000
_cell.length_c   1.000
_cell.angle_alpha   90.00
_cell.angle_beta   90.00
_cell.angle_gamma   90.00
#
_symmetry.space_group_name_H-M   'P 1'
#
loop_
_entity.id
_entity.type
_entity.pdbx_description
1 polymer ?
#
loop_
_entity_poly.entity_id
_entity_poly.type
_entity_poly.pdbx_seq_one_letter_code
_entity_poly.pdbx_strand_id
1 'polypeptide(L)'
;MATQTAADTPMEEVSAPTLSNRTASKPERLPTTVDKPTPYTYELGYLTAVDPNPLPSTTSLLASSLADRNQTLQTVARDGAQSLLNTLLTSCNITSTSDGLIMTLPPPTNPLPRWKPLPKPKAPTKWELFARKKGIGKYGGSVKGGAALQERRTNMVFDEESGEWVKKWGYKGRNKNRESDWLVELDDDKVSREKDGFGGEGRTVRGEGRRERMERIKRQERRQRNNERRSRKAGKFG
;
A
#
# COMPACT_ATOMS: atom_id res chain seq x y z
N MET A 1 -101.66 25.68 48.60
CA MET A 1 -101.54 26.20 47.21
C MET A 1 -100.20 26.91 47.08
N ALA A 2 -99.53 26.74 45.92
CA ALA A 2 -98.22 27.27 45.48
C ALA A 2 -96.97 26.65 46.17
N THR A 3 -96.23 25.69 45.57
CA THR A 3 -95.18 25.76 44.49
C THR A 3 -93.96 26.62 44.88
N GLN A 4 -92.67 26.27 44.71
CA GLN A 4 -91.94 25.25 43.96
C GLN A 4 -90.43 25.30 44.37
N THR A 5 -89.76 24.13 44.41
CA THR A 5 -88.37 23.78 44.02
C THR A 5 -87.14 24.71 44.18
N ALA A 6 -86.06 24.16 44.78
CA ALA A 6 -84.60 24.26 44.45
C ALA A 6 -83.82 23.52 45.57
N ALA A 7 -82.64 22.89 45.48
CA ALA A 7 -81.70 22.50 44.44
C ALA A 7 -80.68 21.51 45.08
N ASP A 8 -80.09 20.66 44.24
CA ASP A 8 -78.80 19.92 44.26
C ASP A 8 -77.77 20.14 45.40
N THR A 9 -77.19 19.04 45.95
CA THR A 9 -75.76 18.90 46.38
C THR A 9 -75.44 17.42 46.72
N PRO A 10 -74.40 16.80 46.12
CA PRO A 10 -74.02 15.39 46.33
C PRO A 10 -72.93 15.17 47.41
N MET A 11 -72.76 13.90 47.77
CA MET A 11 -72.01 13.34 48.89
C MET A 11 -70.50 13.64 48.94
N GLU A 12 -69.96 13.79 50.16
CA GLU A 12 -68.52 13.74 50.46
C GLU A 12 -67.94 12.34 50.21
N GLU A 13 -66.92 12.25 49.36
CA GLU A 13 -66.15 11.05 49.09
C GLU A 13 -64.83 11.09 49.86
N VAL A 14 -64.58 10.02 50.62
CA VAL A 14 -63.48 9.90 51.58
C VAL A 14 -62.19 9.52 50.84
N SER A 15 -61.14 10.29 51.12
CA SER A 15 -59.78 10.18 50.58
C SER A 15 -59.17 8.76 50.67
N ALA A 16 -58.78 8.19 49.53
CA ALA A 16 -57.95 6.98 49.43
C ALA A 16 -56.50 7.33 48.99
N PRO A 17 -55.47 6.64 49.52
CA PRO A 17 -54.07 6.98 49.26
C PRO A 17 -53.61 6.58 47.85
N THR A 18 -53.00 7.52 47.14
CA THR A 18 -52.40 7.33 45.82
C THR A 18 -51.17 6.40 45.92
N LEU A 19 -51.36 5.11 45.62
CA LEU A 19 -50.27 4.20 45.30
C LEU A 19 -49.64 4.63 43.96
N SER A 20 -48.46 5.23 44.02
CA SER A 20 -47.64 5.52 42.85
C SER A 20 -47.29 4.22 42.13
N ASN A 21 -47.94 4.00 41.00
CA ASN A 21 -47.75 2.84 40.15
C ASN A 21 -46.37 2.91 39.46
N ARG A 22 -45.32 2.35 40.08
CA ARG A 22 -44.03 2.09 39.41
C ARG A 22 -44.14 0.81 38.58
N THR A 23 -44.79 0.89 37.43
CA THR A 23 -44.69 -0.15 36.41
C THR A 23 -43.37 0.04 35.64
N ALA A 24 -42.28 -0.52 36.16
CA ALA A 24 -41.08 -0.72 35.37
C ALA A 24 -41.34 -1.86 34.36
N SER A 25 -41.72 -1.50 33.14
CA SER A 25 -41.84 -2.44 32.03
C SER A 25 -40.48 -3.11 31.78
N LYS A 26 -40.44 -4.45 31.75
CA LYS A 26 -39.25 -5.21 31.35
C LYS A 26 -38.76 -4.70 29.98
N PRO A 27 -37.48 -4.35 29.82
CA PRO A 27 -36.99 -3.91 28.51
C PRO A 27 -37.07 -5.08 27.53
N GLU A 28 -37.63 -4.83 26.35
CA GLU A 28 -37.81 -5.79 25.25
C GLU A 28 -36.48 -6.36 24.74
N ARG A 29 -35.36 -5.66 25.03
CA ARG A 29 -34.01 -6.05 24.62
C ARG A 29 -33.02 -5.87 25.77
N LEU A 30 -32.03 -6.76 25.83
CA LEU A 30 -30.92 -6.63 26.77
C LEU A 30 -30.15 -5.33 26.49
N PRO A 31 -29.64 -4.66 27.55
CA PRO A 31 -28.89 -3.42 27.37
C PRO A 31 -27.56 -3.69 26.66
N THR A 32 -27.32 -2.95 25.58
CA THR A 32 -26.08 -3.04 24.79
C THR A 32 -25.12 -1.88 25.05
N THR A 33 -25.56 -0.84 25.78
CA THR A 33 -24.74 0.33 26.10
C THR A 33 -23.98 0.11 27.40
N VAL A 34 -22.75 0.63 27.44
CA VAL A 34 -21.86 0.59 28.61
C VAL A 34 -21.62 2.04 29.01
N ASP A 35 -22.02 2.41 30.22
CA ASP A 35 -21.81 3.75 30.78
C ASP A 35 -20.67 3.71 31.81
N LYS A 36 -19.68 4.59 31.66
CA LYS A 36 -18.52 4.70 32.54
C LYS A 36 -18.13 6.16 32.76
N PRO A 37 -17.53 6.51 33.92
CA PRO A 37 -17.18 7.89 34.24
C PRO A 37 -16.24 8.55 33.22
N THR A 38 -15.26 7.80 32.72
CA THR A 38 -14.40 8.26 31.63
C THR A 38 -14.70 7.48 30.35
N PRO A 39 -14.87 8.16 29.21
CA PRO A 39 -15.25 7.52 27.96
C PRO A 39 -14.10 6.68 27.40
N TYR A 40 -14.45 5.62 26.68
CA TYR A 40 -13.50 4.80 25.93
C TYR A 40 -12.87 5.59 24.79
N THR A 41 -11.60 5.31 24.51
CA THR A 41 -10.94 5.73 23.27
C THR A 41 -10.75 4.52 22.37
N TYR A 42 -10.81 4.73 21.05
CA TYR A 42 -10.81 3.64 20.08
C TYR A 42 -9.73 3.81 19.03
N GLU A 43 -9.12 2.69 18.66
CA GLU A 43 -8.28 2.60 17.49
C GLU A 43 -8.81 1.47 16.59
N LEU A 44 -9.77 1.85 15.75
CA LEU A 44 -10.52 0.92 14.89
C LEU A 44 -9.62 0.26 13.83
N GLY A 45 -8.53 0.92 13.42
CA GLY A 45 -7.55 0.34 12.50
C GLY A 45 -6.82 -0.89 13.06
N TYR A 46 -6.67 -0.98 14.38
CA TYR A 46 -6.12 -2.16 15.08
C TYR A 46 -7.18 -2.94 15.86
N LEU A 47 -8.47 -2.62 15.68
CA LEU A 47 -9.58 -3.23 16.42
C LEU A 47 -9.37 -3.19 17.94
N THR A 48 -8.89 -2.06 18.47
CA THR A 48 -8.65 -1.90 19.91
C THR A 48 -9.55 -0.84 20.51
N ALA A 49 -9.97 -1.09 21.75
CA ALA A 49 -10.60 -0.12 22.63
C ALA A 49 -9.72 0.04 23.87
N VAL A 50 -9.46 1.28 24.26
CA VAL A 50 -8.66 1.63 25.44
C VAL A 50 -9.61 2.20 26.49
N ASP A 51 -9.63 1.53 27.64
CA ASP A 51 -10.40 1.93 28.81
C ASP A 51 -9.50 2.70 29.78
N PRO A 52 -9.69 4.02 29.95
CA PRO A 52 -8.91 4.80 30.92
C PRO A 52 -9.43 4.67 32.36
N ASN A 53 -10.54 3.95 32.60
CA ASN A 53 -11.10 3.79 33.94
C ASN A 53 -10.18 2.90 34.82
N PRO A 54 -10.01 3.23 36.11
CA PRO A 54 -9.11 2.50 37.00
C PRO A 54 -9.58 1.07 37.23
N LEU A 55 -8.63 0.13 37.12
CA LEU A 55 -8.84 -1.24 37.56
C LEU A 55 -8.69 -1.35 39.09
N PRO A 56 -9.33 -2.34 39.73
CA PRO A 56 -9.04 -2.66 41.12
C PRO A 56 -7.54 -2.92 41.31
N SER A 57 -7.00 -2.52 42.47
CA SER A 57 -5.56 -2.59 42.73
C SER A 57 -5.03 -4.02 42.58
N THR A 58 -3.79 -4.15 42.11
CA THR A 58 -3.15 -5.47 41.90
C THR A 58 -3.15 -6.31 43.18
N THR A 59 -2.90 -5.68 44.33
CA THR A 59 -2.98 -6.35 45.64
C THR A 59 -4.37 -6.89 45.93
N SER A 60 -5.43 -6.12 45.64
CA SER A 60 -6.82 -6.56 45.84
C SER A 60 -7.20 -7.71 44.90
N LEU A 61 -6.80 -7.62 43.63
CA LEU A 61 -7.05 -8.67 42.64
C LEU A 61 -6.32 -9.97 42.97
N LEU A 62 -5.08 -9.90 43.46
CA LEU A 62 -4.30 -11.09 43.83
C LEU A 62 -4.72 -11.69 45.17
N ALA A 63 -5.30 -10.90 46.07
CA ALA A 63 -5.87 -11.39 47.33
C ALA A 63 -7.22 -12.10 47.14
N SER A 64 -7.96 -11.76 46.08
CA SER A 64 -9.24 -12.42 45.76
C SER A 64 -9.07 -13.85 45.27
N SER A 65 -10.13 -14.65 45.37
CA SER A 65 -10.13 -16.01 44.82
C SER A 65 -9.95 -15.97 43.29
N LEU A 66 -9.44 -17.07 42.71
CA LEU A 66 -9.25 -17.16 41.26
C LEU A 66 -10.57 -16.93 40.52
N ALA A 67 -11.68 -17.46 41.03
CA ALA A 67 -13.00 -17.31 40.44
C ALA A 67 -13.47 -15.83 40.42
N ASP A 68 -13.38 -15.13 41.55
CA ASP A 68 -13.81 -13.72 41.65
C ASP A 68 -12.94 -12.80 40.80
N ARG A 69 -11.63 -13.08 40.74
CA ARG A 69 -10.70 -12.37 39.87
C ARG A 69 -11.06 -12.54 38.41
N ASN A 70 -11.30 -13.77 37.96
CA ASN A 70 -11.67 -14.05 36.57
C ASN A 70 -13.02 -13.41 36.22
N GLN A 71 -14.00 -13.48 37.12
CA GLN A 71 -15.30 -12.81 36.96
C GLN A 71 -15.12 -11.31 36.75
N THR A 72 -14.30 -10.66 37.59
CA THR A 72 -14.04 -9.21 37.51
C THR A 72 -13.33 -8.82 36.21
N LEU A 73 -12.33 -9.60 35.78
CA LEU A 73 -11.65 -9.34 34.51
C LEU A 73 -12.57 -9.57 33.31
N GLN A 74 -13.42 -10.60 33.38
CA GLN A 74 -14.37 -10.93 32.33
C GLN A 74 -15.45 -9.86 32.20
N THR A 75 -15.97 -9.30 33.29
CA THR A 75 -16.95 -8.21 33.22
C THR A 75 -16.34 -6.97 32.58
N VAL A 76 -15.13 -6.58 32.97
CA VAL A 76 -14.42 -5.44 32.37
C VAL A 76 -14.12 -5.68 30.88
N ALA A 77 -13.65 -6.87 30.52
CA ALA A 77 -13.38 -7.21 29.12
C ALA A 77 -14.65 -7.24 28.27
N ARG A 78 -15.77 -7.75 28.83
CA ARG A 78 -17.08 -7.75 28.18
C ARG A 78 -17.56 -6.32 27.91
N ASP A 79 -17.42 -5.43 28.88
CA ASP A 79 -17.78 -4.01 28.74
C ASP A 79 -16.98 -3.35 27.61
N GLY A 80 -15.66 -3.54 27.60
CA GLY A 80 -14.80 -3.00 26.55
C GLY A 80 -15.11 -3.55 25.16
N ALA A 81 -15.34 -4.87 25.05
CA ALA A 81 -15.69 -5.52 23.79
C ALA A 81 -17.06 -5.06 23.26
N GLN A 82 -18.05 -4.90 24.14
CA GLN A 82 -19.36 -4.37 23.78
C GLN A 82 -19.23 -2.95 23.23
N SER A 83 -18.46 -2.08 23.91
CA SER A 83 -18.23 -0.71 23.48
C SER A 83 -17.50 -0.62 22.13
N LEU A 84 -16.50 -1.49 21.93
CA LEU A 84 -15.77 -1.60 20.65
C LEU A 84 -16.69 -2.03 19.51
N LEU A 85 -17.50 -3.08 19.72
CA LEU A 85 -18.39 -3.61 18.69
C LEU A 85 -19.48 -2.61 18.32
N ASN A 86 -20.07 -1.93 19.31
CA ASN A 86 -21.04 -0.86 19.06
C ASN A 86 -20.43 0.24 18.18
N THR A 87 -19.20 0.65 18.50
CA THR A 87 -18.50 1.69 17.74
C THR A 87 -18.18 1.22 16.32
N LEU A 88 -17.69 -0.01 16.14
CA LEU A 88 -17.41 -0.57 14.82
C LEU A 88 -18.66 -0.63 13.94
N LEU A 89 -19.76 -1.19 14.45
CA LEU A 89 -20.99 -1.36 13.69
C LEU A 89 -21.71 -0.03 13.40
N THR A 90 -21.50 1.00 14.23
CA THR A 90 -22.15 2.31 14.07
C THR A 90 -21.33 3.26 13.19
N SER A 91 -19.99 3.24 13.30
CA SER A 91 -19.13 4.23 12.65
C SER A 91 -18.50 3.77 11.33
N CYS A 92 -18.33 2.47 11.12
CA CYS A 92 -17.70 1.96 9.90
C CYS A 92 -18.75 1.65 8.81
N ASN A 93 -18.37 1.85 7.54
CA ASN A 93 -19.23 1.53 6.42
C ASN A 93 -19.22 0.02 6.14
N ILE A 94 -20.41 -0.58 6.05
CA ILE A 94 -20.61 -2.01 5.80
C ILE A 94 -21.10 -2.17 4.35
N THR A 95 -20.31 -2.88 3.54
CA THR A 95 -20.58 -3.13 2.13
C THR A 95 -20.85 -4.61 1.89
N SER A 96 -21.99 -4.92 1.26
CA SER A 96 -22.31 -6.27 0.82
C SER A 96 -21.69 -6.54 -0.55
N THR A 97 -20.80 -7.52 -0.64
CA THR A 97 -20.15 -7.98 -1.88
C THR A 97 -20.58 -9.42 -2.16
N SER A 98 -20.33 -9.95 -3.37
CA SER A 98 -20.57 -11.37 -3.71
C SER A 98 -19.90 -12.34 -2.73
N ASP A 99 -18.77 -11.93 -2.17
CA ASP A 99 -17.93 -12.74 -1.29
C ASP A 99 -18.39 -12.65 0.19
N GLY A 100 -19.32 -11.75 0.50
CA GLY A 100 -19.87 -11.57 1.85
C GLY A 100 -19.96 -10.12 2.31
N LEU A 101 -20.21 -9.95 3.61
CA LEU A 101 -20.36 -8.65 4.26
C LEU A 101 -19.00 -8.15 4.74
N ILE A 102 -18.51 -7.04 4.19
CA ILE A 102 -17.18 -6.49 4.47
C ILE A 102 -17.35 -5.10 5.10
N MET A 103 -16.57 -4.81 6.14
CA MET A 103 -16.55 -3.52 6.81
C MET A 103 -15.26 -2.76 6.45
N THR A 104 -15.40 -1.50 6.06
CA THR A 104 -14.25 -0.63 5.76
C THR A 104 -13.73 0.03 7.04
N LEU A 105 -12.51 -0.32 7.45
CA LEU A 105 -11.87 0.25 8.63
C LEU A 105 -11.13 1.56 8.30
N PRO A 106 -11.11 2.54 9.22
CA PRO A 106 -10.29 3.73 9.06
C PRO A 106 -8.79 3.39 9.18
N PRO A 107 -7.90 4.26 8.65
CA PRO A 107 -6.46 4.07 8.79
C PRO A 107 -6.05 4.11 10.28
N PRO A 108 -5.02 3.32 10.67
CA PRO A 108 -4.53 3.31 12.04
C PRO A 108 -3.96 4.69 12.42
N THR A 109 -4.27 5.15 13.63
CA THR A 109 -3.85 6.46 14.15
C THR A 109 -2.54 6.37 14.93
N ASN A 110 -2.24 5.22 15.55
CA ASN A 110 -1.02 5.01 16.31
C ASN A 110 0.11 4.50 15.40
N PRO A 111 1.16 5.30 15.15
CA PRO A 111 2.25 4.88 14.29
C PRO A 111 3.10 3.80 14.97
N LEU A 112 3.01 2.57 14.48
CA LEU A 112 3.91 1.49 14.90
C LEU A 112 5.30 1.61 14.24
N PRO A 113 6.38 1.24 14.95
CA PRO A 113 7.72 1.27 14.39
C PRO A 113 7.82 0.28 13.24
N ARG A 114 8.42 0.73 12.13
CA ARG A 114 8.70 -0.14 10.98
C ARG A 114 9.81 -1.12 11.33
N TRP A 115 9.67 -2.39 10.93
CA TRP A 115 10.77 -3.35 11.01
C TRP A 115 11.96 -2.92 10.13
N LYS A 116 11.69 -2.48 8.89
CA LYS A 116 12.73 -2.10 7.93
C LYS A 116 12.72 -0.58 7.70
N PRO A 117 13.90 0.05 7.59
CA PRO A 117 13.98 1.46 7.24
C PRO A 117 13.34 1.68 5.87
N LEU A 118 12.96 2.92 5.60
CA LEU A 118 12.47 3.29 4.28
C LEU A 118 13.54 2.95 3.23
N PRO A 119 13.16 2.39 2.07
CA PRO A 119 14.10 2.13 1.00
C PRO A 119 14.85 3.43 0.66
N LYS A 120 16.18 3.44 0.84
CA LYS A 120 16.99 4.60 0.50
C LYS A 120 16.78 4.93 -0.98
N PRO A 121 16.57 6.21 -1.35
CA PRO A 121 16.41 6.59 -2.75
C PRO A 121 17.65 6.16 -3.53
N LYS A 122 17.45 5.62 -4.74
CA LYS A 122 18.56 5.16 -5.57
C LYS A 122 19.46 6.36 -5.89
N ALA A 123 20.75 6.24 -5.59
CA ALA A 123 21.72 7.27 -5.93
C ALA A 123 21.74 7.47 -7.45
N PRO A 124 21.73 8.72 -7.95
CA PRO A 124 21.71 9.00 -9.38
C PRO A 124 22.99 8.46 -10.03
N THR A 125 22.83 7.80 -11.17
CA THR A 125 23.96 7.35 -11.98
C THR A 125 24.68 8.53 -12.63
N LYS A 126 25.95 8.36 -13.00
CA LYS A 126 26.71 9.41 -13.70
C LYS A 126 26.02 9.88 -14.99
N TRP A 127 25.36 8.95 -15.69
CA TRP A 127 24.58 9.27 -16.88
C TRP A 127 23.35 10.12 -16.53
N GLU A 128 22.63 9.81 -15.45
CA GLU A 128 21.48 10.62 -15.02
C GLU A 128 21.90 12.02 -14.57
N LEU A 129 23.04 12.16 -13.89
CA LEU A 129 23.60 13.47 -13.56
C LEU A 129 23.92 14.29 -14.81
N PHE A 130 24.53 13.66 -15.82
CA PHE A 130 24.81 14.29 -17.10
C PHE A 130 23.53 14.64 -17.87
N ALA A 131 22.59 13.69 -17.96
CA ALA A 131 21.32 13.86 -18.66
C ALA A 131 20.46 14.96 -18.00
N ARG A 132 20.49 15.08 -16.67
CA ARG A 132 19.80 16.15 -15.94
C ARG A 132 20.46 17.50 -16.16
N LYS A 133 21.80 17.57 -16.20
CA LYS A 133 22.53 18.81 -16.52
C LYS A 133 22.31 19.27 -17.96
N LYS A 134 22.17 18.33 -18.90
CA LYS A 134 22.01 18.61 -20.34
C LYS A 134 20.55 18.60 -20.81
N GLY A 135 19.58 18.29 -19.94
CA GLY A 135 18.18 18.20 -20.31
C GLY A 135 17.89 17.10 -21.35
N ILE A 136 18.50 15.92 -21.21
CA ILE A 136 18.37 14.82 -22.18
C ILE A 136 17.27 13.86 -21.74
N GLY A 137 16.36 13.53 -22.66
CA GLY A 137 15.29 12.54 -22.45
C GLY A 137 14.31 12.95 -21.35
N LYS A 138 13.99 12.03 -20.43
CA LYS A 138 13.03 12.25 -19.32
C LYS A 138 13.40 13.37 -18.34
N TYR A 139 14.60 13.94 -18.46
CA TYR A 139 15.09 15.02 -17.60
C TYR A 139 15.16 16.38 -18.31
N GLY A 140 14.87 16.44 -19.63
CA GLY A 140 14.64 17.69 -20.34
C GLY A 140 13.15 18.01 -20.31
N GLY A 141 12.78 19.14 -19.70
CA GLY A 141 11.37 19.52 -19.52
C GLY A 141 10.54 19.44 -20.82
N SER A 142 9.28 19.00 -20.66
CA SER A 142 8.08 18.90 -21.51
C SER A 142 8.08 19.17 -23.03
N VAL A 143 9.07 19.79 -23.66
CA VAL A 143 8.88 20.37 -25.00
C VAL A 143 9.02 19.33 -26.13
N LYS A 144 9.91 18.32 -26.00
CA LYS A 144 10.05 17.22 -27.00
C LYS A 144 10.51 15.87 -26.43
N GLY A 145 10.67 15.74 -25.10
CA GLY A 145 11.39 14.62 -24.48
C GLY A 145 10.57 13.39 -24.09
N GLY A 146 9.26 13.54 -23.85
CA GLY A 146 8.39 12.47 -23.33
C GLY A 146 7.93 11.49 -24.42
N ALA A 147 7.26 11.99 -25.45
CA ALA A 147 6.71 11.19 -26.54
C ALA A 147 7.81 10.48 -27.36
N ALA A 148 8.86 11.21 -27.74
CA ALA A 148 10.01 10.65 -28.45
C ALA A 148 10.78 9.58 -27.62
N LEU A 149 10.71 9.63 -26.29
CA LEU A 149 11.31 8.60 -25.43
C LEU A 149 10.45 7.33 -25.38
N GLN A 150 9.12 7.48 -25.39
CA GLN A 150 8.19 6.36 -25.37
C GLN A 150 8.27 5.55 -26.67
N GLU A 151 8.34 6.24 -27.82
CA GLU A 151 8.59 5.65 -29.15
C GLU A 151 9.99 5.00 -29.25
N ARG A 152 11.03 5.60 -28.64
CA ARG A 152 12.36 4.98 -28.57
C ARG A 152 12.34 3.68 -27.75
N ARG A 153 11.43 3.55 -26.79
CA ARG A 153 11.33 2.40 -25.88
C ARG A 153 10.55 1.22 -26.48
N THR A 154 9.79 1.41 -27.54
CA THR A 154 9.09 0.31 -28.22
C THR A 154 10.09 -0.63 -28.89
N ASN A 155 9.80 -1.93 -28.88
CA ASN A 155 10.69 -2.93 -29.46
C ASN A 155 10.43 -3.17 -30.96
N MET A 156 9.34 -2.69 -31.54
CA MET A 156 9.02 -2.93 -32.95
C MET A 156 9.57 -1.80 -33.82
N VAL A 157 10.13 -2.15 -34.98
CA VAL A 157 10.53 -1.24 -36.06
C VAL A 157 10.05 -1.83 -37.36
N PHE A 158 9.45 -0.98 -38.18
CA PHE A 158 9.07 -1.35 -39.53
C PHE A 158 10.33 -1.46 -40.39
N ASP A 159 10.48 -2.58 -41.07
CA ASP A 159 11.58 -2.84 -42.00
C ASP A 159 11.08 -2.64 -43.42
N GLU A 160 11.56 -1.59 -44.09
CA GLU A 160 11.04 -1.14 -45.40
C GLU A 160 11.32 -2.16 -46.52
N GLU A 161 12.38 -2.97 -46.37
CA GLU A 161 12.77 -3.99 -47.35
C GLU A 161 11.86 -5.23 -47.31
N SER A 162 11.44 -5.64 -46.11
CA SER A 162 10.58 -6.82 -45.91
C SER A 162 9.09 -6.48 -45.78
N GLY A 163 8.75 -5.20 -45.56
CA GLY A 163 7.38 -4.75 -45.31
C GLY A 163 6.80 -5.24 -43.98
N GLU A 164 7.62 -5.80 -43.10
CA GLU A 164 7.21 -6.40 -41.83
C GLU A 164 7.69 -5.61 -40.62
N TRP A 165 6.97 -5.76 -39.49
CA TRP A 165 7.42 -5.22 -38.21
C TRP A 165 8.43 -6.17 -37.54
N VAL A 166 9.70 -5.78 -37.58
CA VAL A 166 10.80 -6.54 -36.99
C VAL A 166 11.16 -5.99 -35.61
N LYS A 167 11.60 -6.87 -34.70
CA LYS A 167 12.04 -6.46 -33.36
C LYS A 167 13.42 -5.76 -33.42
N LYS A 168 13.61 -4.67 -32.68
CA LYS A 168 14.90 -3.98 -32.50
C LYS A 168 15.94 -4.90 -31.85
N TRP A 169 15.50 -5.69 -30.88
CA TRP A 169 16.31 -6.67 -30.15
C TRP A 169 15.46 -7.88 -29.73
N GLY A 170 16.10 -9.04 -29.54
CA GLY A 170 15.43 -10.31 -29.21
C GLY A 170 15.54 -11.35 -30.33
N TYR A 171 14.53 -12.22 -30.46
CA TYR A 171 14.46 -13.22 -31.53
C TYR A 171 14.37 -12.55 -32.90
N LYS A 172 15.24 -12.95 -33.84
CA LYS A 172 15.41 -12.32 -35.16
C LYS A 172 15.50 -10.78 -35.10
N GLY A 173 16.21 -10.28 -34.08
CA GLY A 173 16.32 -8.83 -33.89
C GLY A 173 17.19 -8.18 -34.98
N ARG A 174 16.80 -6.98 -35.41
CA ARG A 174 17.51 -6.19 -36.44
C ARG A 174 19.01 -6.01 -36.16
N ASN A 175 19.41 -6.03 -34.88
CA ASN A 175 20.80 -5.94 -34.44
C ASN A 175 21.70 -7.12 -34.84
N LYS A 176 21.15 -8.20 -35.39
CA LYS A 176 21.86 -9.39 -35.87
C LYS A 176 21.65 -9.69 -37.36
N ASN A 177 20.82 -8.93 -38.07
CA ASN A 177 20.51 -9.20 -39.48
C ASN A 177 21.79 -9.25 -40.34
N ARG A 178 22.71 -8.30 -40.15
CA ARG A 178 24.00 -8.25 -40.86
C ARG A 178 24.94 -9.44 -40.63
N GLU A 179 24.69 -10.26 -39.59
CA GLU A 179 25.50 -11.44 -39.30
C GLU A 179 24.97 -12.70 -40.01
N SER A 180 23.69 -12.68 -40.44
CA SER A 180 23.05 -13.76 -41.19
C SER A 180 23.11 -13.58 -42.70
N ASP A 181 23.67 -12.47 -43.19
CA ASP A 181 23.80 -12.21 -44.62
C ASP A 181 24.76 -13.21 -45.28
N TRP A 182 24.32 -13.75 -46.42
CA TRP A 182 25.07 -14.76 -47.17
C TRP A 182 26.32 -14.16 -47.83
N LEU A 183 26.26 -12.89 -48.23
CA LEU A 183 27.35 -12.11 -48.81
C LEU A 183 27.64 -10.88 -47.93
N VAL A 184 28.92 -10.61 -47.69
CA VAL A 184 29.38 -9.38 -47.01
C VAL A 184 30.37 -8.71 -47.94
N GLU A 185 30.02 -7.54 -48.45
CA GLU A 185 30.90 -6.73 -49.28
C GLU A 185 32.07 -6.20 -48.43
N LEU A 186 33.29 -6.43 -48.89
CA LEU A 186 34.52 -5.99 -48.24
C LEU A 186 35.26 -5.02 -49.15
N ASP A 187 35.67 -3.89 -48.59
CA ASP A 187 36.62 -2.98 -49.24
C ASP A 187 38.01 -3.63 -49.32
N ASP A 188 38.82 -3.25 -50.30
CA ASP A 188 40.15 -3.82 -50.55
C ASP A 188 41.06 -3.80 -49.28
N ASP A 189 40.95 -2.75 -48.47
CA ASP A 189 41.65 -2.63 -47.19
C ASP A 189 41.22 -3.69 -46.16
N LYS A 190 39.93 -4.03 -46.12
CA LYS A 190 39.38 -5.07 -45.22
C LYS A 190 39.74 -6.46 -45.71
N VAL A 191 39.80 -6.66 -47.03
CA VAL A 191 40.27 -7.89 -47.66
C VAL A 191 41.74 -8.13 -47.34
N SER A 192 42.60 -7.11 -47.41
CA SER A 192 44.00 -7.22 -47.01
C SER A 192 44.12 -7.61 -45.54
N ARG A 193 43.38 -6.94 -44.65
CA ARG A 193 43.39 -7.23 -43.20
C ARG A 193 42.89 -8.63 -42.85
N GLU A 194 41.92 -9.16 -43.59
CA GLU A 194 41.43 -10.53 -43.40
C GLU A 194 42.43 -11.58 -43.89
N LYS A 195 43.09 -11.34 -45.04
CA LYS A 195 44.16 -12.20 -45.57
C LYS A 195 45.39 -12.24 -44.64
N ASP A 196 45.73 -11.12 -44.02
CA ASP A 196 46.78 -11.04 -43.00
C ASP A 196 46.34 -11.59 -41.62
N GLY A 197 45.17 -12.23 -41.56
CA GLY A 197 44.62 -12.87 -40.35
C GLY A 197 44.33 -11.90 -39.21
N PHE A 198 44.12 -10.60 -39.52
CA PHE A 198 44.06 -9.51 -38.55
C PHE A 198 45.21 -9.58 -37.54
N GLY A 199 46.44 -9.82 -38.01
CA GLY A 199 47.63 -9.93 -37.16
C GLY A 199 47.75 -11.25 -36.39
N GLY A 200 47.23 -12.36 -36.93
CA GLY A 200 47.42 -13.71 -36.38
C GLY A 200 46.42 -14.16 -35.30
N GLU A 201 45.33 -13.43 -35.10
CA GLU A 201 44.35 -13.68 -34.02
C GLU A 201 43.08 -14.44 -34.46
N GLY A 202 43.07 -15.01 -35.68
CA GLY A 202 41.90 -15.72 -36.20
C GLY A 202 40.63 -14.87 -36.20
N ARG A 203 40.77 -13.55 -36.48
CA ARG A 203 39.62 -12.64 -36.57
C ARG A 203 39.07 -12.69 -37.99
N THR A 204 37.75 -12.80 -38.10
CA THR A 204 37.00 -12.68 -39.37
C THR A 204 36.18 -11.41 -39.34
N VAL A 205 35.90 -10.83 -40.52
CA VAL A 205 35.13 -9.57 -40.59
C VAL A 205 33.72 -9.75 -40.00
N ARG A 206 33.11 -10.93 -40.19
CA ARG A 206 31.82 -11.30 -39.55
C ARG A 206 31.92 -11.41 -38.02
N GLY A 207 33.09 -11.77 -37.50
CA GLY A 207 33.36 -11.88 -36.07
C GLY A 207 33.58 -10.55 -35.35
N GLU A 208 34.03 -9.50 -36.06
CA GLU A 208 34.28 -8.18 -35.47
C GLU A 208 33.02 -7.54 -34.89
N GLY A 209 31.89 -7.61 -35.60
CA GLY A 209 30.61 -7.08 -35.11
C GLY A 209 30.13 -7.74 -33.81
N ARG A 210 30.35 -9.06 -33.67
CA ARG A 210 30.08 -9.78 -32.42
C ARG A 210 31.05 -9.36 -31.31
N ARG A 211 32.35 -9.25 -31.61
CA ARG A 211 33.39 -8.87 -30.65
C ARG A 211 33.17 -7.45 -30.12
N GLU A 212 32.87 -6.49 -30.99
CA GLU A 212 32.59 -5.11 -30.59
C GLU A 212 31.35 -5.04 -29.68
N ARG A 213 30.27 -5.78 -30.01
CA ARG A 213 29.09 -5.86 -29.15
C ARG A 213 29.42 -6.46 -27.77
N MET A 214 30.20 -7.54 -27.72
CA MET A 214 30.66 -8.12 -26.46
C MET A 214 31.50 -7.15 -25.64
N GLU A 215 32.39 -6.40 -26.28
CA GLU A 215 33.21 -5.39 -25.61
C GLU A 215 32.35 -4.24 -25.07
N ARG A 216 31.37 -3.76 -25.84
CA ARG A 216 30.39 -2.75 -25.40
C ARG A 216 29.58 -3.26 -24.20
N ILE A 217 29.13 -4.52 -24.21
CA ILE A 217 28.43 -5.15 -23.08
C ILE A 217 29.33 -5.19 -21.85
N LYS A 218 30.57 -5.68 -21.97
CA LYS A 218 31.54 -5.73 -20.88
C LYS A 218 31.85 -4.34 -20.32
N ARG A 219 31.92 -3.33 -21.18
CA ARG A 219 32.10 -1.92 -20.79
C ARG A 219 30.89 -1.37 -20.05
N GLN A 220 29.67 -1.71 -20.46
CA GLN A 220 28.44 -1.33 -19.77
C GLN A 220 28.35 -1.99 -18.39
N GLU A 221 28.64 -3.28 -18.29
CA GLU A 221 28.65 -4.01 -17.02
C GLU A 221 29.67 -3.41 -16.03
N ARG A 222 30.88 -3.09 -16.52
CA ARG A 222 31.90 -2.38 -15.72
C ARG A 222 31.39 -1.01 -15.22
N ARG A 223 30.67 -0.25 -16.06
CA ARG A 223 30.09 1.04 -15.68
C ARG A 223 28.98 0.87 -14.63
N GLN A 224 28.11 -0.13 -14.78
CA GLN A 224 27.08 -0.46 -13.80
C GLN A 224 27.70 -0.81 -12.45
N ARG A 225 28.67 -1.72 -12.42
CA ARG A 225 29.37 -2.12 -11.19
C ARG A 225 30.06 -0.93 -10.50
N ASN A 226 30.65 -0.01 -11.27
CA ASN A 226 31.24 1.20 -10.71
C ASN A 226 30.17 2.14 -10.11
N ASN A 227 29.03 2.32 -10.76
CA ASN A 227 27.91 3.09 -10.23
C ASN A 227 27.36 2.46 -8.93
N GLU A 228 27.22 1.14 -8.88
CA GLU A 228 26.78 0.41 -7.69
C GLU A 228 27.76 0.57 -6.52
N ARG A 229 29.07 0.46 -6.78
CA ARG A 229 30.12 0.72 -5.77
C ARG A 229 30.04 2.14 -5.21
N ARG A 230 29.84 3.14 -6.08
CA ARG A 230 29.67 4.55 -5.67
C ARG A 230 28.39 4.76 -4.86
N SER A 231 27.29 4.11 -5.25
CA SER A 231 26.02 4.13 -4.53
C SER A 231 26.17 3.56 -3.11
N ARG A 232 26.85 2.41 -2.97
CA ARG A 232 27.15 1.80 -1.66
C ARG A 232 28.01 2.70 -0.77
N LYS A 233 29.01 3.38 -1.34
CA LYS A 233 29.86 4.33 -0.58
C LYS A 233 29.05 5.55 -0.12
N ALA A 234 28.22 6.11 -0.99
CA ALA A 234 27.34 7.23 -0.63
C ALA A 234 26.33 6.85 0.47
N GLY A 235 25.80 5.63 0.44
CA GLY A 235 24.85 5.14 1.44
C GLY A 235 25.43 4.79 2.82
N LYS A 236 26.76 4.83 3.00
CA LYS A 236 27.46 4.58 4.28
C LYS A 236 27.71 5.86 5.09
N PHE A 237 27.64 7.04 4.47
CA PHE A 237 27.88 8.35 5.11
C PHE A 237 26.58 9.14 5.35
N GLY A 238 25.43 8.46 5.34
CA GLY A 238 24.12 9.08 5.57
C GLY A 238 23.12 8.11 6.15
#